data_AF-A0A354HQQ2-F1
#
_entry.id   AF-A0A354HQQ2-F1
#
_cell.length_a   1.000
_cell.length_b   1.000
_cell.length_c   1.000
_cell.angle_alpha   90.00
_cell.angle_beta   90.00
_cell.angle_gamma   90.00
#
_symmetry.space_group_name_H-M   'P 1'
#
loop_
_entity.id
_entity.type
_entity.pdbx_description
1 polymer ?
#
loop_
_entity_poly.entity_id
_entity_poly.type
_entity_poly.pdbx_seq_one_letter_code
_entity_poly.pdbx_strand_id
1 'polypeptide(L)' 'AGTSYNMNANEVVANRAIELLGGKKGDYVQVSPNTHVNMAQSTNDAFPTAIKIAALKLS' A
#
# COMPACT_ATOMS: atom_id res chain seq x y z
N ALA A 1 -5.03 -14.47 4.12
CA ALA A 1 -4.26 -13.42 4.83
C ALA A 1 -4.52 -11.99 4.33
N GLY A 2 -5.08 -11.77 3.13
CA GLY A 2 -5.33 -10.39 2.63
C GLY A 2 -4.16 -9.77 1.86
N THR A 3 -3.14 -10.57 1.53
CA THR A 3 -1.90 -10.11 0.89
C THR A 3 -2.15 -9.40 -0.43
N SER A 4 -3.05 -9.93 -1.27
CA SER A 4 -3.41 -9.31 -2.55
C SER A 4 -4.05 -7.93 -2.36
N TYR A 5 -4.85 -7.73 -1.31
CA TYR A 5 -5.45 -6.43 -0.99
C TYR A 5 -4.41 -5.45 -0.45
N ASN A 6 -3.51 -5.92 0.41
CA ASN A 6 -2.40 -5.11 0.92
C ASN A 6 -1.49 -4.64 -0.23
N MET A 7 -1.08 -5.56 -1.11
CA MET A 7 -0.24 -5.24 -2.27
C MET A 7 -0.95 -4.35 -3.27
N ASN A 8 -2.26 -4.53 -3.49
CA ASN A 8 -3.02 -3.64 -4.37
C ASN A 8 -2.98 -2.18 -3.88
N ALA A 9 -3.22 -1.95 -2.59
CA ALA A 9 -3.09 -0.62 -2.00
C ALA A 9 -1.66 -0.07 -2.13
N ASN A 10 -0.65 -0.90 -1.82
CA ASN A 10 0.75 -0.51 -1.89
C ASN A 10 1.17 -0.11 -3.32
N GLU A 11 0.78 -0.89 -4.33
CA GLU A 11 1.09 -0.63 -5.73
C GLU A 11 0.41 0.64 -6.25
N VAL A 12 -0.86 0.87 -5.89
CA VAL A 12 -1.58 2.09 -6.30
C VAL A 12 -0.93 3.33 -5.68
N VAL A 13 -0.59 3.29 -4.39
CA VAL A 13 0.09 4.39 -3.69
C VAL A 13 1.48 4.63 -4.27
N ALA A 14 2.27 3.58 -4.51
CA ALA A 14 3.59 3.70 -5.10
C ALA A 14 3.53 4.34 -6.49
N ASN A 15 2.64 3.86 -7.36
CA ASN A 15 2.46 4.42 -8.70
C ASN A 15 1.99 5.87 -8.66
N ARG A 16 1.10 6.22 -7.73
CA ARG A 16 0.66 7.60 -7.58
C ARG A 16 1.79 8.51 -7.12
N ALA A 17 2.63 8.04 -6.19
CA ALA A 17 3.82 8.77 -5.76
C ALA A 17 4.81 8.98 -6.92
N ILE A 18 5.06 7.95 -7.73
CA ILE A 18 5.92 8.03 -8.92
C ILE A 18 5.41 9.10 -9.91
N GLU A 19 4.10 9.10 -10.22
CA GLU A 19 3.51 10.13 -11.09
C GLU A 19 3.74 11.55 -10.55
N LEU A 20 3.54 11.74 -9.24
CA LEU A 20 3.73 13.05 -8.58
C LEU A 20 5.19 13.51 -8.60
N LEU A 21 6.14 12.56 -8.65
CA LEU A 21 7.56 12.84 -8.80
C LEU A 21 7.99 13.00 -10.28
N GLY A 22 7.04 13.02 -11.22
CA GLY A 22 7.29 13.16 -12.66
C GLY A 22 7.78 11.88 -13.34
N GLY A 23 7.76 10.74 -12.65
CA GLY A 23 8.12 9.43 -13.20
C GLY A 23 6.96 8.76 -13.93
N LYS A 24 7.24 7.57 -14.49
CA LYS A 24 6.24 6.73 -15.17
C LYS A 24 5.78 5.61 -14.24
N LYS A 25 4.46 5.33 -14.19
CA LYS A 25 3.91 4.18 -13.45
C LYS A 25 4.70 2.91 -13.76
N GLY A 26 5.00 2.14 -12.72
CA GLY A 26 5.81 0.93 -12.75
C GLY A 26 7.30 1.17 -12.51
N ASP A 27 7.77 2.42 -12.43
CA ASP A 27 9.15 2.74 -12.06
C ASP A 27 9.39 2.61 -10.55
N TYR A 28 9.37 1.37 -10.08
CA TYR A 28 9.49 1.05 -8.65
C TYR A 28 10.90 1.23 -8.08
N VAL A 29 11.88 1.62 -8.91
CA VAL A 29 13.18 2.09 -8.42
C VAL A 29 13.00 3.41 -7.69
N GLN A 30 12.12 4.28 -8.19
CA GLN A 30 11.84 5.57 -7.58
C GLN A 30 10.97 5.43 -6.33
N VAL A 31 9.86 4.68 -6.41
CA VAL A 31 9.03 4.34 -5.23
C VAL A 31 8.64 2.85 -5.25
N SER A 32 9.22 2.07 -4.35
CA SER A 32 8.92 0.63 -4.23
C SER A 32 7.66 0.39 -3.39
N PRO A 33 6.68 -0.40 -3.88
CA PRO A 33 5.50 -0.80 -3.10
C PRO A 33 5.86 -1.51 -1.79
N ASN A 34 6.94 -2.32 -1.80
CA ASN A 34 7.36 -3.08 -0.62
C ASN A 34 8.30 -2.29 0.29
N THR A 35 9.35 -1.68 -0.29
CA THR A 35 10.42 -1.06 0.50
C THR A 35 10.02 0.28 1.07
N HIS A 36 9.24 1.07 0.32
CA HIS A 36 8.87 2.42 0.72
C HIS A 36 7.45 2.48 1.27
N VAL A 37 6.46 1.97 0.52
CA VAL A 37 5.05 2.08 0.93
C VAL A 37 4.74 1.12 2.08
N ASN A 38 5.17 -0.13 1.97
CA ASN A 38 4.96 -1.16 3.00
C ASN A 38 6.13 -1.25 4.00
N MET A 39 6.91 -0.18 4.17
CA MET A 39 8.07 -0.17 5.07
C MET A 39 7.63 -0.50 6.51
N ALA A 40 8.33 -1.43 7.14
CA ALA A 40 8.06 -1.89 8.52
C ALA A 40 6.64 -2.44 8.78
N GLN A 41 5.91 -2.80 7.72
CA GLN A 41 4.59 -3.41 7.81
C GLN A 41 4.62 -4.82 7.22
N SER A 42 3.71 -5.68 7.65
CA SER A 42 3.36 -6.92 6.96
C SER A 42 1.86 -6.96 6.67
N THR A 43 1.45 -7.86 5.78
CA THR A 43 0.02 -8.08 5.58
C THR A 43 -0.68 -8.54 6.87
N ASN A 44 0.02 -9.29 7.72
CA ASN A 44 -0.58 -9.93 8.88
C ASN A 44 -0.94 -8.92 10.00
N ASP A 45 -0.32 -7.74 10.02
CA ASP A 45 -0.67 -6.63 10.91
C ASP A 45 -1.49 -5.55 10.18
N ALA A 46 -1.12 -5.18 8.95
CA ALA A 46 -1.79 -4.09 8.23
C ALA A 46 -3.23 -4.45 7.85
N PHE A 47 -3.49 -5.65 7.34
CA PHE A 47 -4.81 -6.04 6.84
C PHE A 47 -5.86 -6.18 7.95
N PRO A 48 -5.61 -6.88 9.07
CA PRO A 48 -6.56 -6.91 10.19
C PRO A 48 -6.79 -5.52 10.81
N THR A 49 -5.76 -4.66 10.87
CA THR A 49 -5.90 -3.28 11.36
C THR A 49 -6.84 -2.48 10.47
N ALA A 50 -6.68 -2.56 9.14
CA ALA A 50 -7.55 -1.89 8.19
C ALA A 50 -9.02 -2.34 8.33
N ILE A 51 -9.27 -3.64 8.50
CA ILE A 51 -10.63 -4.18 8.72
C ILE A 51 -11.26 -3.60 9.99
N LYS A 52 -10.51 -3.55 11.10
CA LYS A 52 -11.02 -2.99 12.36
C LYS A 52 -11.38 -1.50 12.22
N ILE A 53 -10.54 -0.71 11.55
CA ILE A 53 -10.81 0.70 11.28
C ILE A 53 -12.08 0.84 10.41
N ALA A 54 -12.22 0.02 9.37
CA ALA A 54 -13.40 0.04 8.51
C ALA A 54 -14.68 -0.30 9.29
N ALA A 55 -14.65 -1.33 10.13
CA ALA A 55 -15.79 -1.71 10.97
C ALA A 55 -16.19 -0.59 11.94
N LEU A 56 -15.23 0.10 12.57
CA LEU A 56 -15.49 1.25 13.45
C LEU A 56 -16.05 2.48 12.71
N LYS A 57 -15.78 2.62 11.41
CA LYS A 57 -16.33 3.72 10.59
C LYS A 57 -17.73 3.41 10.04
N LEU A 58 -18.13 2.15 10.03
CA LEU A 58 -19.44 1.70 9.54
C LEU A 58 -20.51 1.65 10.64
N SER A 59 -20.11 1.69 11.91
CA SER A 59 -20.98 1.86 13.08
C SER A 59 -21.31 3.32 13.33
#